data_AF-A0AAF0J6T7-F1
#
_entry.id   AF-A0AAF0J6T7-F1
#
_cell.length_a   1.000
_cell.length_b   1.000
_cell.length_c   1.000
_cell.angle_alpha   90.00
_cell.angle_beta   90.00
_cell.angle_gamma   90.00
#
_symmetry.space_group_name_H-M   'P 1'
#
loop_
_entity.id
_entity.type
_entity.pdbx_description
1 polymer ?
#
loop_
_entity_poly.entity_id
_entity_poly.type
_entity_poly.pdbx_seq_one_letter_code
_entity_poly.pdbx_strand_id
1 'polypeptide(L)'
;MLQWAQLFRVLECMHAALSCGAYMTKRDIYYRDVALFSNQRTVDDMVDRIAITLNLSRTQLGVGATSKGLVIGPVAFARERPRRFKQETTLIPDPVQGLSVYAKVDWVLVVEKDAVFETLTAHAFLDHAPGAGCLVTGKGYPDVGTRWMLTQISQQCPT
;
A
#
# COMPACT_ATOMS: atom_id res chain seq x y z
N MET A 1 19.24 -29.60 0.70
CA MET A 1 20.08 -28.54 0.09
C MET A 1 19.24 -27.45 -0.57
N LEU A 2 18.27 -27.78 -1.42
CA LEU A 2 17.43 -26.79 -2.13
C LEU A 2 16.74 -25.77 -1.20
N GLN A 3 16.09 -26.22 -0.12
CA GLN A 3 15.41 -25.33 0.83
C GLN A 3 16.37 -24.34 1.51
N TRP A 4 17.60 -24.75 1.83
CA TRP A 4 18.62 -23.87 2.39
C TRP A 4 19.06 -22.83 1.35
N ALA A 5 19.26 -23.23 0.10
CA ALA A 5 19.59 -22.30 -0.98
C ALA A 5 18.47 -21.26 -1.19
N GLN A 6 17.21 -21.70 -1.20
CA GLN A 6 16.03 -20.82 -1.28
C GLN A 6 15.98 -19.86 -0.09
N LEU A 7 16.20 -20.34 1.13
CA LEU A 7 16.23 -19.52 2.34
C LEU A 7 17.31 -18.43 2.24
N PHE A 8 18.55 -18.82 1.92
CA PHE A 8 19.66 -17.87 1.78
C PHE A 8 19.39 -16.86 0.67
N ARG A 9 18.79 -17.27 -0.44
CA ARG A 9 18.43 -16.35 -1.52
C ARG A 9 17.37 -15.32 -1.08
N VAL A 10 16.36 -15.73 -0.32
CA VAL A 10 15.35 -14.81 0.22
C VAL A 10 15.99 -13.83 1.22
N LEU A 11 16.84 -14.34 2.14
CA LEU A 11 17.55 -13.51 3.11
C LEU A 11 18.49 -12.51 2.43
N GLU A 12 19.20 -12.92 1.38
CA GLU A 12 20.03 -12.02 0.57
C GLU A 12 19.20 -10.89 -0.06
N CYS A 13 18.02 -11.22 -0.61
CA CYS A 13 17.11 -10.22 -1.17
C CYS A 13 16.60 -9.24 -0.12
N MET A 14 16.18 -9.75 1.05
CA MET A 14 15.75 -8.93 2.19
C MET A 14 16.88 -8.01 2.67
N HIS A 15 18.07 -8.57 2.86
CA HIS A 15 19.26 -7.82 3.26
C HIS A 15 19.56 -6.70 2.26
N ALA A 16 19.60 -7.02 0.97
CA ALA A 16 19.83 -6.01 -0.07
C ALA A 16 18.76 -4.91 -0.09
N ALA A 17 17.48 -5.27 0.09
CA ALA A 17 16.40 -4.29 0.17
C ALA A 17 16.60 -3.34 1.37
N LEU A 18 16.89 -3.89 2.54
CA LEU A 18 17.13 -3.12 3.77
C LEU A 18 18.39 -2.24 3.68
N SER A 19 19.51 -2.78 3.17
CA SER A 19 20.76 -2.02 3.02
C SER A 19 20.63 -0.85 2.05
N CYS A 20 19.79 -0.97 1.03
CA CYS A 20 19.56 0.09 0.05
C CYS A 20 18.40 1.03 0.44
N GLY A 21 17.72 0.80 1.56
CA GLY A 21 16.51 1.55 1.93
C GLY A 21 15.35 1.37 0.94
N ALA A 22 15.32 0.24 0.23
CA ALA A 22 14.32 -0.09 -0.78
C ALA A 22 13.32 -1.14 -0.26
N TYR A 23 12.23 -1.32 -1.00
CA TYR A 23 11.26 -2.38 -0.76
C TYR A 23 11.19 -3.32 -1.96
N MET A 24 10.89 -4.58 -1.70
CA MET A 24 10.66 -5.60 -2.72
C MET A 24 9.31 -6.28 -2.51
N THR A 25 8.66 -6.65 -3.60
CA THR A 25 7.50 -7.53 -3.53
C THR A 25 7.93 -9.00 -3.50
N LYS A 26 7.05 -9.87 -2.99
CA LYS A 26 7.27 -11.33 -3.07
C LYS A 26 7.45 -11.79 -4.54
N ARG A 27 6.78 -11.13 -5.48
CA ARG A 27 6.92 -11.35 -6.92
C ARG A 27 8.32 -10.97 -7.41
N ASP A 28 8.86 -9.83 -6.98
CA ASP A 28 10.21 -9.41 -7.35
C ASP A 28 11.25 -10.43 -6.89
N ILE A 29 11.10 -10.95 -5.65
CA ILE A 29 11.97 -12.01 -5.13
C ILE A 29 11.86 -13.27 -5.99
N TYR A 30 10.65 -13.70 -6.34
CA TYR A 30 10.43 -14.85 -7.23
C TYR A 30 11.10 -14.67 -8.59
N TYR A 31 11.01 -13.49 -9.20
CA TYR A 31 11.60 -13.22 -10.52
C TYR A 31 13.14 -13.12 -10.49
N ARG A 32 13.76 -12.91 -9.32
CA ARG A 32 15.23 -12.92 -9.21
C ARG A 32 15.86 -14.29 -9.43
N ASP A 33 15.12 -15.38 -9.23
CA ASP A 33 15.58 -16.73 -9.54
C ASP A 33 14.40 -17.72 -9.67
N VAL A 34 13.70 -17.63 -10.80
CA VAL A 34 12.51 -18.44 -11.07
C VAL A 34 12.82 -19.94 -11.03
N ALA A 35 14.00 -20.34 -11.50
CA ALA A 35 14.44 -21.74 -11.51
C ALA A 35 14.61 -22.27 -10.08
N LEU A 36 15.24 -21.50 -9.20
CA LEU A 36 15.45 -21.88 -7.81
C LEU A 36 14.14 -22.00 -7.01
N PHE A 37 13.20 -21.07 -7.20
CA PHE A 37 11.96 -21.05 -6.42
C PHE A 37 10.88 -21.98 -6.96
N SER A 38 10.91 -22.26 -8.26
CA SER A 38 9.98 -23.10 -9.03
C SER A 38 8.54 -22.58 -9.08
N ASN A 39 7.98 -22.13 -7.94
CA ASN A 39 6.67 -21.53 -7.83
C ASN A 39 6.69 -20.40 -6.79
N GLN A 40 5.69 -19.52 -6.85
CA GLN A 40 5.60 -18.37 -5.95
C GLN A 40 5.27 -18.73 -4.51
N ARG A 41 4.55 -19.82 -4.30
CA ARG A 41 4.19 -20.28 -2.95
C ARG A 41 5.44 -20.57 -2.13
N THR A 42 6.52 -21.07 -2.75
CA THR A 42 7.83 -21.24 -2.10
C THR A 42 8.35 -19.93 -1.50
N VAL A 43 8.29 -18.83 -2.26
CA VAL A 43 8.72 -17.50 -1.78
C VAL A 43 7.76 -16.99 -0.72
N ASP A 44 6.45 -17.17 -0.93
CA ASP A 44 5.43 -16.73 0.01
C ASP A 44 5.62 -17.35 1.40
N ASP A 45 5.77 -18.67 1.45
CA ASP A 45 5.96 -19.45 2.66
C ASP A 45 7.30 -19.12 3.33
N MET A 46 8.39 -18.94 2.55
CA MET A 46 9.71 -18.56 3.09
C MET A 46 9.68 -17.17 3.73
N VAL A 47 9.13 -16.18 3.04
CA VAL A 47 8.99 -14.81 3.57
C VAL A 47 8.15 -14.80 4.85
N ASP A 48 7.02 -15.50 4.86
CA ASP A 48 6.13 -15.53 6.03
C ASP A 48 6.79 -16.27 7.20
N ARG A 49 7.53 -17.37 6.95
CA ARG A 49 8.29 -18.08 7.99
C ARG A 49 9.40 -17.24 8.60
N ILE A 50 10.17 -16.52 7.79
CA ILE A 50 11.23 -15.62 8.29
C ILE A 50 10.62 -14.52 9.16
N ALA A 51 9.54 -13.89 8.68
CA ALA A 51 8.80 -12.87 9.43
C ALA A 51 8.34 -13.38 10.80
N ILE A 52 7.71 -14.55 10.83
CA ILE A 52 7.27 -15.19 12.08
C ILE A 52 8.45 -15.52 13.00
N THR A 53 9.51 -16.12 12.45
CA THR A 53 10.68 -16.58 13.23
C THR A 53 11.40 -15.42 13.90
N LEU A 54 11.49 -14.28 13.22
CA LEU A 54 12.14 -13.08 13.74
C LEU A 54 11.20 -12.19 14.57
N ASN A 55 9.92 -12.55 14.65
CA ASN A 55 8.87 -11.73 15.25
C ASN A 55 8.83 -10.30 14.66
N LEU A 56 8.97 -10.21 13.33
CA LEU A 56 8.95 -8.97 12.57
C LEU A 56 7.85 -9.00 11.50
N SER A 57 7.30 -7.84 11.17
CA SER A 57 6.45 -7.71 9.99
C SER A 57 7.27 -7.85 8.70
N ARG A 58 6.63 -8.31 7.63
CA ARG A 58 7.25 -8.40 6.28
C ARG A 58 7.84 -7.07 5.82
N THR A 59 7.13 -5.99 6.11
CA THR A 59 7.55 -4.62 5.85
C THR A 59 8.84 -4.25 6.58
N GLN A 60 9.00 -4.67 7.83
CA GLN A 60 10.26 -4.51 8.57
C GLN A 60 11.42 -5.34 8.00
N LEU A 61 11.13 -6.34 7.17
CA LEU A 61 12.11 -7.14 6.42
C LEU A 61 12.34 -6.62 5.00
N GLY A 62 11.84 -5.42 4.66
CA GLY A 62 11.96 -4.85 3.32
C GLY A 62 11.06 -5.50 2.28
N VAL A 63 10.08 -6.31 2.70
CA VAL A 63 9.12 -6.99 1.81
C VAL A 63 7.72 -6.39 1.96
N GLY A 64 7.26 -5.71 0.92
CA GLY A 64 5.97 -5.01 0.89
C GLY A 64 5.16 -5.31 -0.35
N ALA A 65 3.88 -4.96 -0.36
CA ALA A 65 3.09 -4.93 -1.58
C ALA A 65 3.24 -3.56 -2.24
N THR A 66 3.23 -3.49 -3.57
CA THR A 66 3.21 -2.21 -4.27
C THR A 66 1.91 -1.48 -3.98
N SER A 67 2.02 -0.21 -3.55
CA SER A 67 0.87 0.69 -3.43
C SER A 67 0.20 0.87 -4.78
N LYS A 68 -1.11 0.65 -4.84
CA LYS A 68 -1.95 0.81 -6.04
C LYS A 68 -3.22 1.62 -5.78
N GLY A 69 -3.59 1.79 -4.51
CA GLY A 69 -4.77 2.55 -4.15
C GLY A 69 -4.67 4.02 -4.54
N LEU A 70 -5.78 4.61 -4.97
CA LEU A 70 -5.89 6.02 -5.34
C LEU A 70 -6.93 6.71 -4.47
N VAL A 71 -6.70 7.99 -4.19
CA VAL A 71 -7.65 8.87 -3.52
C VAL A 71 -7.71 10.21 -4.24
N ILE A 72 -8.91 10.79 -4.35
CA ILE A 72 -9.11 12.19 -4.75
C ILE A 72 -10.09 12.85 -3.77
N GLY A 73 -9.77 14.08 -3.37
CA GLY A 73 -10.53 14.84 -2.38
C GLY A 73 -9.59 15.58 -1.43
N PRO A 74 -10.11 16.24 -0.37
CA PRO A 74 -9.31 17.00 0.58
C PRO A 74 -8.58 16.08 1.57
N VAL A 75 -7.68 15.27 1.05
CA VAL A 75 -6.83 14.29 1.75
C VAL A 75 -5.38 14.56 1.39
N ALA A 76 -4.48 14.43 2.37
CA ALA A 76 -3.06 14.64 2.16
C ALA A 76 -2.21 13.71 3.02
N PHE A 77 -1.06 13.32 2.48
CA PHE A 77 -0.06 12.50 3.15
C PHE A 77 1.20 13.33 3.36
N ALA A 78 1.53 13.63 4.61
CA ALA A 78 2.65 14.49 4.94
C ALA A 78 3.17 14.22 6.36
N ARG A 79 4.40 14.66 6.64
CA ARG A 79 4.93 14.63 8.02
C ARG A 79 4.27 15.69 8.90
N GLU A 80 3.90 16.82 8.31
CA GLU A 80 3.24 17.94 8.99
C GLU A 80 1.92 18.27 8.32
N ARG A 81 0.97 18.84 9.07
CA ARG A 81 -0.36 19.18 8.56
C ARG A 81 -0.26 20.22 7.44
N PRO A 82 -0.75 19.92 6.23
CA PRO A 82 -0.66 20.86 5.12
C PRO A 82 -1.59 22.05 5.30
N ARG A 83 -1.19 23.21 4.77
CA ARG A 83 -2.02 24.44 4.77
C ARG A 83 -3.17 24.38 3.77
N ARG A 84 -2.99 23.63 2.68
CA ARG A 84 -3.98 23.44 1.61
C ARG A 84 -4.02 21.98 1.20
N PHE A 85 -5.21 21.47 0.95
CA PHE A 85 -5.40 20.15 0.37
C PHE A 85 -5.47 20.30 -1.15
N LYS A 86 -4.74 19.45 -1.87
CA LYS A 86 -4.82 19.38 -3.33
C LYS A 86 -6.03 18.54 -3.71
N GLN A 87 -6.75 18.95 -4.76
CA GLN A 87 -7.85 18.15 -5.35
C GLN A 87 -7.34 17.40 -6.58
N GLU A 88 -6.27 16.65 -6.42
CA GLU A 88 -5.65 15.85 -7.47
C GLU A 88 -5.68 14.38 -7.05
N THR A 89 -5.86 13.48 -8.01
CA THR A 89 -5.75 12.04 -7.79
C THR A 89 -4.34 11.73 -7.27
N THR A 90 -4.28 11.22 -6.05
CA THR A 90 -3.03 10.93 -5.35
C THR A 90 -2.93 9.44 -5.07
N LEU A 91 -1.74 8.87 -5.29
CA LEU A 91 -1.42 7.51 -4.88
C LEU A 91 -1.42 7.42 -3.35
N ILE A 92 -2.14 6.44 -2.79
CA ILE A 92 -2.12 6.17 -1.36
C ILE A 92 -0.75 5.57 -1.01
N PRO A 93 0.08 6.23 -0.18
CA PRO A 93 1.40 5.74 0.15
C PRO A 93 1.30 4.50 1.03
N ASP A 94 2.37 3.70 1.00
CA ASP A 94 2.54 2.61 1.94
C ASP A 94 2.76 3.17 3.37
N PRO A 95 2.13 2.61 4.41
CA PRO A 95 2.28 3.07 5.79
C PRO A 95 3.74 3.12 6.27
N VAL A 96 4.62 2.28 5.70
CA VAL A 96 6.04 2.25 6.03
C VAL A 96 6.78 3.55 5.70
N GLN A 97 6.21 4.41 4.85
CA GLN A 97 6.81 5.71 4.53
C GLN A 97 6.75 6.69 5.71
N GLY A 98 6.04 6.36 6.80
CA GLY A 98 5.98 7.18 8.01
C GLY A 98 5.26 8.51 7.80
N LEU A 99 4.37 8.58 6.81
CA LEU A 99 3.54 9.76 6.55
C LEU A 99 2.29 9.72 7.43
N SER A 100 1.86 10.90 7.89
CA SER A 100 0.56 11.05 8.54
C SER A 100 -0.52 11.29 7.49
N VAL A 101 -1.72 10.77 7.74
CA VAL A 101 -2.91 11.05 6.93
C VAL A 101 -3.62 12.26 7.53
N TYR A 102 -3.86 13.27 6.71
CA TYR A 102 -4.72 14.41 7.06
C TYR A 102 -5.90 14.41 6.11
N ALA A 103 -7.12 14.48 6.65
CA ALA A 103 -8.33 14.59 5.83
C ALA A 103 -9.26 15.67 6.39
N LYS A 104 -9.94 16.38 5.50
CA LYS A 104 -11.03 17.29 5.84
C LYS A 104 -12.27 16.89 5.04
N VAL A 105 -12.83 15.74 5.39
CA VAL A 105 -13.96 15.12 4.68
C VAL A 105 -15.11 14.83 5.65
N ASP A 106 -16.33 15.01 5.15
CA ASP A 106 -17.59 14.64 5.78
C ASP A 106 -17.95 13.18 5.45
N TRP A 107 -17.49 12.67 4.30
CA TRP A 107 -17.74 11.31 3.85
C TRP A 107 -16.64 10.76 2.94
N VAL A 108 -16.59 9.44 2.85
CA VAL A 108 -15.68 8.69 1.98
C VAL A 108 -16.50 7.74 1.10
N LEU A 109 -16.34 7.83 -0.22
CA LEU A 109 -16.94 6.88 -1.17
C LEU A 109 -15.85 5.92 -1.67
N VAL A 110 -15.96 4.66 -1.27
CA VAL A 110 -15.04 3.59 -1.70
C VAL A 110 -15.58 2.93 -2.97
N VAL A 111 -14.82 3.05 -4.06
CA VAL A 111 -15.15 2.53 -5.39
C VAL A 111 -14.23 1.35 -5.70
N GLU A 112 -14.79 0.15 -5.82
CA GLU A 112 -14.00 -1.06 -6.07
C GLU A 112 -13.25 -1.02 -7.41
N LYS A 113 -13.96 -0.72 -8.51
CA LYS A 113 -13.43 -0.78 -9.87
C LYS A 113 -12.76 0.53 -10.29
N ASP A 114 -11.52 0.42 -10.74
CA ASP A 114 -10.71 1.54 -11.23
C ASP A 114 -11.42 2.34 -12.33
N ALA A 115 -12.01 1.66 -13.31
CA ALA A 115 -12.75 2.32 -14.41
C ALA A 115 -13.93 3.18 -13.93
N VAL A 116 -14.60 2.78 -12.84
CA VAL A 116 -15.71 3.57 -12.26
C VAL A 116 -15.15 4.78 -11.52
N PHE A 117 -14.05 4.61 -10.78
CA PHE A 117 -13.34 5.71 -10.11
C PHE A 117 -12.88 6.78 -11.11
N GLU A 118 -12.26 6.34 -12.21
CA GLU A 118 -11.83 7.22 -13.31
C GLU A 118 -13.02 7.96 -13.93
N THR A 119 -14.15 7.26 -14.15
CA THR A 119 -15.37 7.88 -14.70
C THR A 119 -15.92 8.97 -13.76
N LEU A 120 -16.01 8.70 -12.46
CA LEU A 120 -16.49 9.67 -11.46
C LEU A 120 -15.54 10.88 -11.34
N THR A 121 -14.23 10.63 -11.42
CA THR A 121 -13.21 11.68 -11.40
C THR A 121 -13.32 12.57 -12.64
N ALA A 122 -13.47 11.98 -13.84
CA ALA A 122 -13.60 12.71 -15.09
C ALA A 122 -14.86 13.60 -15.16
N HIS A 123 -15.92 13.23 -14.43
CA HIS A 123 -17.17 14.00 -14.35
C HIS A 123 -17.22 14.95 -13.14
N ALA A 124 -16.11 15.17 -12.45
CA ALA A 124 -16.03 16.05 -11.28
C ALA A 124 -17.14 15.75 -10.24
N PHE A 125 -17.38 14.46 -9.96
CA PHE A 125 -18.44 14.03 -9.06
C PHE A 125 -18.41 14.74 -7.70
N LEU A 126 -17.21 14.99 -7.16
CA LEU A 126 -17.02 15.67 -5.88
C LEU A 126 -17.60 17.09 -5.86
N ASP A 127 -17.65 17.79 -6.99
CA ASP A 127 -18.18 19.16 -7.08
C ASP A 127 -19.71 19.20 -7.00
N HIS A 128 -20.37 18.08 -7.30
CA HIS A 128 -21.83 17.94 -7.30
C HIS A 128 -22.36 17.22 -6.06
N ALA A 129 -21.47 16.59 -5.30
CA ALA A 129 -21.82 15.82 -4.12
C ALA A 129 -21.95 16.73 -2.87
N PRO A 130 -22.80 16.38 -1.90
CA PRO A 130 -23.04 17.23 -0.74
C PRO A 130 -21.84 17.23 0.22
N GLY A 131 -21.37 18.41 0.62
CA GLY A 131 -20.27 18.52 1.59
C GLY A 131 -18.90 18.12 1.03
N ALA A 132 -17.90 18.07 1.91
CA ALA A 132 -16.53 17.73 1.55
C ALA A 132 -16.35 16.21 1.48
N GLY A 133 -16.35 15.64 0.27
CA GLY A 133 -16.12 14.21 0.06
C GLY A 133 -14.72 13.85 -0.42
N CYS A 134 -14.36 12.58 -0.28
CA CYS A 134 -13.30 11.97 -1.08
C CYS A 134 -13.75 10.65 -1.74
N LEU A 135 -13.20 10.40 -2.93
CA LEU A 135 -13.31 9.12 -3.62
C LEU A 135 -12.04 8.31 -3.35
N VAL A 136 -12.20 7.02 -3.12
CA VAL A 136 -11.09 6.09 -2.88
C VAL A 136 -11.28 4.85 -3.74
N THR A 137 -10.22 4.35 -4.37
CA THR A 137 -10.24 3.02 -4.99
C THR A 137 -9.01 2.20 -4.59
N GLY A 138 -9.23 0.90 -4.37
CA GLY A 138 -8.15 -0.09 -4.21
C GLY A 138 -7.77 -0.79 -5.52
N LYS A 139 -8.40 -0.41 -6.65
CA LYS A 139 -8.32 -1.12 -7.94
C LYS A 139 -8.58 -2.63 -7.76
N GLY A 140 -9.80 -2.96 -7.35
CA GLY A 140 -10.19 -4.29 -6.86
C GLY A 140 -9.96 -4.44 -5.35
N TYR A 141 -9.42 -5.59 -4.93
CA TYR A 141 -9.15 -5.84 -3.50
C TYR A 141 -8.18 -4.79 -2.94
N PRO A 142 -8.53 -4.10 -1.83
CA PRO A 142 -7.73 -3.00 -1.32
C PRO A 142 -6.38 -3.48 -0.80
N ASP A 143 -5.32 -2.73 -1.06
CA ASP A 143 -3.99 -2.99 -0.52
C ASP A 143 -3.88 -2.54 0.96
N VAL A 144 -2.71 -2.76 1.57
CA VAL A 144 -2.46 -2.38 2.97
C VAL A 144 -2.56 -0.87 3.16
N GLY A 145 -1.99 -0.08 2.24
CA GLY A 145 -2.04 1.37 2.29
C GLY A 145 -3.46 1.93 2.24
N THR A 146 -4.31 1.41 1.35
CA THR A 146 -5.72 1.80 1.23
C THR A 146 -6.48 1.55 2.52
N ARG A 147 -6.34 0.35 3.11
CA ARG A 147 -7.00 0.02 4.38
C ARG A 147 -6.48 0.84 5.55
N TRP A 148 -5.17 1.06 5.61
CA TRP A 148 -4.54 1.90 6.64
C TRP A 148 -5.07 3.33 6.55
N MET A 149 -5.09 3.95 5.37
CA MET A 149 -5.60 5.31 5.19
C MET A 149 -7.06 5.42 5.63
N LEU A 150 -7.92 4.50 5.19
CA LEU A 150 -9.34 4.51 5.60
C LEU A 150 -9.51 4.37 7.11
N THR A 151 -8.68 3.54 7.75
CA THR A 151 -8.66 3.40 9.21
C THR A 151 -8.27 4.71 9.89
N GLN A 152 -7.23 5.39 9.38
CA GLN A 152 -6.79 6.69 9.91
C GLN A 152 -7.87 7.77 9.76
N ILE A 153 -8.53 7.85 8.60
CA ILE A 153 -9.62 8.81 8.37
C ILE A 153 -10.79 8.52 9.32
N SER A 154 -11.20 7.26 9.47
CA SER A 154 -12.29 6.86 10.37
C SER A 154 -12.01 7.17 11.84
N GLN A 155 -10.75 7.16 12.27
CA GLN A 155 -10.35 7.53 13.63
C GLN A 155 -10.35 9.05 13.85
N GLN A 156 -10.11 9.84 12.80
CA GLN A 156 -10.06 11.30 12.86
C GLN A 156 -11.44 11.96 12.79
N CYS A 157 -12.40 11.31 12.13
CA CYS A 157 -13.78 11.76 12.02
C CYS A 157 -14.71 10.69 12.65
N PRO A 158 -14.87 10.67 13.99
CA PRO A 158 -15.85 9.80 14.63
C PRO A 158 -17.26 10.15 14.12
N THR A 159 -18.06 9.13 13.85
CA THR A 159 -19.46 9.22 13.42
C THR A 159 -20.37 9.68 14.55
#